data_AF-A0A9X2K3T9-F1
#
_entry.id   AF-A0A9X2K3T9-F1
#
_cell.length_a   1.000
_cell.length_b   1.000
_cell.length_c   1.000
_cell.angle_alpha   90.00
_cell.angle_beta   90.00
_cell.angle_gamma   90.00
#
_symmetry.space_group_name_H-M   'P 1'
#
loop_
_entity.id
_entity.type
_entity.pdbx_description
1 polymer ?
#
loop_
_entity_poly.entity_id
_entity_poly.type
_entity_poly.pdbx_seq_one_letter_code
_entity_poly.pdbx_strand_id
1 'polypeptide(L)' 'MNLDPATKGGRRQLARNARGYGYYDIPASPGQGRHYQVVCLLCRERVSAAWESDKTRIALLDGAMDDHLLHDCEHGPQQ' A
#
# COMPACT_ATOMS: atom_id res chain seq x y z
N MET A 1 15.05 -12.53 -3.50
CA MET A 1 13.63 -12.15 -3.73
C MET A 1 13.61 -11.05 -4.75
N ASN A 2 12.69 -11.10 -5.72
CA ASN A 2 12.55 -10.04 -6.73
C ASN A 2 11.75 -8.88 -6.14
N LEU A 3 12.31 -7.66 -6.19
CA LEU A 3 11.66 -6.41 -5.76
C LEU A 3 11.37 -5.49 -6.96
N ASP A 4 11.46 -6.01 -8.18
CA ASP A 4 11.23 -5.26 -9.41
C ASP A 4 9.75 -4.83 -9.52
N PRO A 5 9.48 -3.51 -9.45
CA PRO A 5 8.13 -2.98 -9.55
C PRO A 5 7.50 -3.20 -10.94
N ALA A 6 8.29 -3.50 -11.98
CA ALA A 6 7.77 -3.84 -13.30
C ALA A 6 6.97 -5.17 -13.28
N THR A 7 7.30 -6.06 -12.35
CA THR A 7 6.65 -7.38 -12.25
C THR A 7 5.56 -7.41 -11.19
N LYS A 8 4.46 -8.13 -11.46
CA LYS A 8 3.41 -8.39 -10.46
C LYS A 8 3.96 -9.08 -9.20
N GLY A 9 4.98 -9.93 -9.36
CA GLY A 9 5.65 -10.61 -8.25
C GLY A 9 6.43 -9.63 -7.37
N GLY A 10 7.20 -8.72 -7.97
CA GLY A 10 7.99 -7.72 -7.25
C GLY A 10 7.12 -6.68 -6.55
N ARG A 11 6.06 -6.15 -7.20
CA ARG A 11 5.12 -5.24 -6.53
C ARG A 11 4.43 -5.87 -5.32
N ARG A 12 3.98 -7.12 -5.42
CA ARG A 12 3.44 -7.86 -4.28
C ARG A 12 4.44 -8.02 -3.14
N GLN A 13 5.72 -8.22 -3.45
CA GLN A 13 6.76 -8.31 -2.43
C GLN A 13 7.06 -6.95 -1.80
N LEU A 14 7.09 -5.88 -2.60
CA LEU A 14 7.23 -4.50 -2.10
C LEU A 14 6.08 -4.12 -1.16
N ALA A 15 4.84 -4.46 -1.52
CA ALA A 15 3.67 -4.24 -0.68
C ALA A 15 3.76 -4.98 0.67
N ARG A 16 4.14 -6.26 0.64
CA ARG A 16 4.39 -7.03 1.86
C ARG A 16 5.50 -6.42 2.71
N ASN A 17 6.60 -6.02 2.10
CA ASN A 17 7.72 -5.41 2.81
C ASN A 17 7.29 -4.10 3.45
N ALA A 18 6.63 -3.22 2.69
CA ALA A 18 6.14 -1.92 3.16
C ALA A 18 5.27 -2.08 4.42
N ARG A 19 4.32 -3.03 4.40
CA ARG A 19 3.50 -3.36 5.58
C ARG A 19 4.29 -4.01 6.71
N GLY A 20 5.33 -4.78 6.39
CA GLY A 20 6.26 -5.35 7.37
C GLY A 20 7.05 -4.30 8.14
N TYR A 21 7.31 -3.13 7.55
CA TYR A 21 7.87 -1.96 8.25
C TYR A 21 6.85 -1.26 9.16
N GLY A 22 5.57 -1.54 8.97
CA GLY A 22 4.48 -0.99 9.77
C GLY A 22 3.39 -0.37 8.90
N TYR A 23 2.30 0.00 9.56
CA TYR A 23 1.21 0.77 8.98
C TYR A 23 0.63 1.68 10.07
N TYR A 24 0.03 2.79 9.65
CA TYR A 24 -0.66 3.71 10.53
C TYR A 24 -2.15 3.39 10.53
N ASP A 25 -2.74 3.31 11.72
CA ASP A 25 -4.19 3.27 11.92
C ASP A 25 -4.66 4.70 12.18
N ILE A 26 -5.38 5.26 11.22
CA ILE A 26 -5.95 6.60 11.33
C ILE A 26 -7.40 6.42 11.77
N PRO A 27 -7.74 6.86 13.00
CA PRO A 27 -9.10 6.76 13.49
C PRO A 27 -10.03 7.55 12.57
N ALA A 28 -11.17 6.94 12.28
CA ALA A 28 -12.17 7.57 11.45
C ALA A 28 -12.77 8.78 12.14
N SER A 29 -12.99 9.88 11.40
CA SER A 29 -13.90 10.93 11.87
C SER A 29 -15.36 10.41 11.83
N PRO A 30 -16.29 10.97 12.62
CA PRO A 30 -17.69 10.58 12.56
C PRO A 30 -18.24 10.71 11.12
N GLY A 31 -18.74 9.61 10.56
CA GLY A 31 -19.21 9.55 9.16
C GLY A 31 -18.15 9.15 8.13
N GLN A 32 -16.90 8.90 8.53
CA GLN A 32 -15.86 8.30 7.70
C GLN A 32 -15.58 6.86 8.15
N GLY A 33 -15.07 6.03 7.24
CA GLY A 33 -14.53 4.71 7.56
C GLY A 33 -13.15 4.82 8.21
N ARG A 34 -12.63 3.74 8.80
CA ARG A 34 -11.23 3.74 9.29
C ARG A 34 -10.29 3.84 8.10
N HIS A 35 -9.15 4.48 8.29
CA HIS A 35 -8.14 4.58 7.24
C HIS A 35 -6.85 3.93 7.71
N TYR A 36 -6.24 3.13 6.84
CA TYR A 36 -4.92 2.57 7.08
C TYR A 36 -3.94 3.18 6.10
N GLN A 37 -2.75 3.53 6.56
CA GLN A 37 -1.68 4.03 5.70
C GLN A 37 -0.44 3.16 5.78
N VAL A 38 0.22 2.97 4.66
CA VAL A 38 1.53 2.32 4.56
C VAL A 38 2.48 3.20 3.75
N VAL A 39 3.78 3.14 4.02
CA VAL A 39 4.78 3.94 3.30
C VAL A 39 5.34 3.14 2.14
N CYS A 40 5.32 3.71 0.93
CA CYS A 40 6.00 3.14 -0.22
C CYS A 40 7.52 3.16 0.01
N LEU A 41 8.18 2.01 -0.10
CA LEU A 41 9.62 1.91 0.16
C LEU A 41 10.48 2.53 -0.95
N LEU A 42 9.89 2.82 -2.12
CA LEU A 42 10.60 3.41 -3.25
C LEU A 42 10.55 4.93 -3.20
N CYS A 43 9.36 5.53 -3.27
CA CYS A 43 9.18 6.99 -3.28
C CYS A 43 8.93 7.63 -1.90
N ARG A 44 8.80 6.82 -0.83
CA ARG A 44 8.51 7.26 0.55
C ARG A 44 7.16 7.96 0.75
N GLU A 45 6.29 7.95 -0.25
CA GLU A 45 4.93 8.47 -0.12
C GLU A 45 4.05 7.56 0.75
N ARG A 46 2.99 8.16 1.31
CA ARG A 46 2.00 7.44 2.13
C ARG A 46 0.85 6.99 1.25
N VAL A 47 0.64 5.68 1.19
CA VAL A 47 -0.45 5.04 0.48
C VAL A 47 -1.56 4.73 1.46
N SER A 48 -2.76 5.26 1.21
CA SER A 48 -3.91 5.11 2.10
C SER A 48 -4.96 4.17 1.53
N ALA A 49 -5.50 3.30 2.38
CA ALA A 49 -6.65 2.45 2.07
C ALA A 49 -7.80 2.75 3.04
N ALA A 50 -8.96 3.12 2.50
CA ALA A 50 -10.20 3.32 3.27
C ALA A 50 -10.86 1.97 3.56
N TRP A 51 -11.51 1.87 4.71
CA TRP A 51 -11.97 0.59 5.26
C TRP A 51 -13.40 0.65 5.79
N GLU A 52 -14.21 -0.34 5.42
CA GLU A 52 -15.58 -0.52 5.95
C GLU A 52 -15.75 -1.72 6.90
N SER A 53 -14.91 -2.79 6.87
CA SER A 53 -15.13 -3.98 7.74
C SER A 53 -13.89 -4.85 8.02
N ASP A 54 -13.43 -5.03 9.28
CA ASP A 54 -12.10 -5.52 9.78
C ASP A 54 -11.44 -6.81 9.21
N LYS A 55 -12.12 -7.58 8.36
CA LYS A 55 -11.66 -8.92 7.93
C LYS A 55 -10.52 -9.00 6.90
N THR A 56 -10.00 -7.91 6.33
CA THR A 56 -9.04 -8.00 5.21
C THR A 56 -8.00 -6.86 5.11
N ARG A 57 -7.63 -6.21 6.23
CA ARG A 57 -6.75 -5.01 6.24
C ARG A 57 -5.48 -5.18 5.42
N ILE A 58 -4.87 -6.35 5.55
CA ILE A 58 -3.67 -6.74 4.82
C ILE A 58 -3.90 -6.69 3.31
N ALA A 59 -5.01 -7.24 2.82
CA ALA A 59 -5.29 -7.29 1.39
C ALA A 59 -5.57 -5.90 0.81
N LEU A 60 -6.25 -5.00 1.56
CA LEU A 60 -6.46 -3.63 1.09
C LEU A 60 -5.17 -2.82 1.08
N LEU A 61 -4.32 -2.92 2.10
CA LEU A 61 -3.02 -2.25 2.09
C LEU A 61 -2.12 -2.79 0.98
N ASP A 62 -2.10 -4.11 0.78
CA ASP A 62 -1.30 -4.73 -0.27
C ASP A 62 -1.82 -4.32 -1.67
N GLY A 63 -3.15 -4.21 -1.84
CA GLY A 63 -3.78 -3.76 -3.08
C GLY A 63 -3.57 -2.27 -3.36
N ALA A 64 -3.72 -1.41 -2.36
CA ALA A 64 -3.47 0.02 -2.49
C ALA A 64 -2.01 0.31 -2.84
N MET A 65 -1.06 -0.45 -2.27
CA MET A 65 0.34 -0.33 -2.65
C MET A 65 0.61 -0.83 -4.08
N ASP A 66 -0.03 -1.91 -4.53
CA ASP A 66 0.10 -2.38 -5.91
C ASP A 66 -0.40 -1.33 -6.91
N ASP A 67 -1.53 -0.69 -6.61
CA ASP A 67 -2.14 0.38 -7.40
C ASP A 67 -1.23 1.63 -7.43
N HIS A 68 -0.78 2.09 -6.26
CA HIS A 68 0.19 3.19 -6.17
C HIS A 68 1.47 2.90 -6.95
N LEU A 69 2.04 1.69 -6.82
CA LEU A 69 3.23 1.29 -7.58
C LEU A 69 2.97 1.26 -9.09
N LEU A 70 1.74 0.97 -9.52
CA LEU A 70 1.35 0.92 -10.93
C LEU A 70 1.11 2.29 -11.54
N HIS A 71 0.63 3.26 -10.77
CA HIS A 71 0.03 4.48 -11.32
C HIS A 71 0.63 5.79 -10.81
N ASP A 72 1.10 5.80 -9.56
CA ASP A 72 1.48 7.05 -8.87
C ASP A 72 2.98 7.09 -8.52
N CYS A 73 3.57 5.94 -8.25
CA CYS A 73 4.97 5.86 -7.84
C CYS A 73 5.88 6.20 -9.02
N GLU A 74 6.70 7.25 -8.85
CA GLU A 74 7.70 7.62 -9.86
C GLU A 74 8.67 6.49 -10.16
N HIS A 75 8.92 5.57 -9.23
CA HIS A 75 9.79 4.40 -9.44
C HIS A 75 9.00 3.14 -9.86
N GLY A 76 7.77 3.31 -10.33
CA GLY A 76 6.90 2.24 -10.80
C GLY A 76 7.30 1.65 -12.16
N PRO A 77 6.51 0.69 -12.70
CA PRO A 77 6.72 0.07 -14.01
C PRO A 77 6.70 1.02 -15.21
N GLN A 78 6.18 2.23 -15.02
CA GLN A 78 5.86 3.15 -16.12
C GLN A 78 7.08 3.91 -16.64
N GLN A 79 8.28 3.65 -16.09
CA GLN A 79 9.55 4.30 -16.44
C GLN A 79 10.36 3.53 -17.49
#